data_AF-A0A7K4GZL3-F1
#
_entry.id   AF-A0A7K4GZL3-F1
#
_cell.length_a   1.000
_cell.length_b   1.000
_cell.length_c   1.000
_cell.angle_alpha   90.00
_cell.angle_beta   90.00
_cell.angle_gamma   90.00
#
_symmetry.space_group_name_H-M   'P 1'
#
loop_
_entity.id
_entity.type
_entity.pdbx_description
1 polymer ?
#
loop_
_entity_poly.entity_id
_entity_poly.type
_entity_poly.pdbx_seq_one_letter_code
_entity_poly.pdbx_strand_id
1 'polypeptide(L)' 'MIKIPQVFLINPDGTTTELTSEGPIKNVLKTDECYVLVADDVRKVFLWKGVKSSV' A
#
# COMPACT_ATOMS: atom_id res chain seq x y z
N MET A 1 8.69 2.10 19.42
CA MET A 1 9.15 1.61 18.10
C MET A 1 8.01 1.84 17.12
N ILE A 2 8.21 2.62 16.06
CA ILE A 2 7.17 2.83 15.03
C ILE A 2 7.17 1.57 14.17
N LYS A 3 6.03 0.86 14.09
CA LYS A 3 5.90 -0.27 13.17
C LYS A 3 5.66 0.27 11.77
N ILE A 4 6.34 -0.29 10.77
CA ILE A 4 6.08 0.05 9.36
C ILE A 4 4.84 -0.74 8.94
N PRO A 5 3.80 -0.07 8.40
CA PRO A 5 2.63 -0.75 7.84
C PRO A 5 3.01 -1.78 6.77
N GLN A 6 2.28 -2.89 6.70
CA GLN A 6 2.36 -3.80 5.57
C GLN A 6 1.68 -3.17 4.36
N VAL A 7 2.21 -3.41 3.17
CA VAL A 7 1.76 -2.81 1.93
C VAL A 7 1.40 -3.91 0.94
N PHE A 8 0.22 -3.80 0.35
CA PHE A 8 -0.23 -4.71 -0.70
C PHE A 8 -0.57 -3.90 -1.94
N LEU A 9 0.02 -4.24 -3.09
CA LEU A 9 -0.41 -3.74 -4.40
C LEU A 9 -1.72 -4.43 -4.80
N ILE A 10 -2.69 -3.66 -5.27
CA ILE A 10 -3.93 -4.17 -5.89
C ILE A 10 -3.67 -4.36 -7.38
N ASN A 11 -3.74 -5.61 -7.82
CA ASN A 11 -3.56 -5.98 -9.22
C ASN A 11 -4.85 -5.73 -10.02
N PRO A 12 -4.77 -5.50 -11.35
CA PRO A 12 -5.94 -5.30 -12.20
C PRO A 12 -6.96 -6.46 -12.20
N ASP A 13 -6.53 -7.66 -11.84
CA ASP A 13 -7.37 -8.85 -11.73
C ASP A 13 -8.11 -8.98 -10.38
N GLY A 14 -7.95 -7.99 -9.50
CA GLY A 14 -8.55 -7.96 -8.17
C GLY A 14 -7.77 -8.74 -7.10
N THR A 15 -6.63 -9.35 -7.45
CA THR A 15 -5.72 -9.98 -6.48
C THR A 15 -4.80 -8.95 -5.83
N THR A 16 -4.02 -9.39 -4.83
CA THR A 16 -3.05 -8.52 -4.15
C THR A 16 -1.67 -9.15 -4.06
N THR A 17 -0.63 -8.33 -4.20
CA THR A 17 0.77 -8.73 -3.99
C THR A 17 1.37 -7.95 -2.82
N GLU A 18 1.88 -8.66 -1.81
CA GLU A 18 2.59 -8.02 -0.69
C GLU A 18 3.93 -7.43 -1.18
N LEU A 19 4.18 -6.17 -0.83
CA LEU A 19 5.40 -5.46 -1.16
C LEU A 19 6.27 -5.31 0.08
N THR A 20 7.53 -5.72 -0.03
CA THR A 20 8.54 -5.40 0.97
C THR A 20 9.11 -4.01 0.70
N SER A 21 9.28 -3.21 1.75
CA SER A 21 9.91 -1.90 1.65
C SER A 21 11.07 -1.80 2.62
N GLU A 22 12.26 -1.56 2.08
CA GLU A 22 13.40 -1.09 2.86
C GLU A 22 13.33 0.44 2.94
N GLY A 23 12.63 0.97 3.93
CA GLY A 23 12.57 2.41 4.22
C GLY A 23 11.15 3.00 4.24
N PRO A 24 11.00 4.32 4.01
CA PRO A 24 9.71 5.00 4.07
C PRO A 24 8.74 4.51 2.98
N ILE A 25 7.48 4.22 3.36
CA ILE A 25 6.41 3.74 2.46
C ILE A 25 6.22 4.62 1.22
N LYS A 26 6.41 5.94 1.34
CA LYS A 26 6.29 6.88 0.22
C LYS A 26 7.21 6.56 -0.97
N ASN A 27 8.26 5.76 -0.76
CA ASN A 27 9.17 5.32 -1.81
C ASN A 27 8.58 4.19 -2.67
N VAL A 28 7.51 3.53 -2.20
CA VAL A 28 6.83 2.43 -2.88
C VAL A 28 5.58 2.90 -3.61
N LEU A 29 4.88 3.91 -3.08
CA LEU A 29 3.59 4.36 -3.61
C LEU A 29 3.73 5.11 -4.94
N LYS A 30 3.27 4.50 -6.03
CA LYS A 30 3.24 5.11 -7.37
C LYS A 30 1.87 5.67 -7.72
N THR A 31 1.84 6.80 -8.42
CA THR A 31 0.59 7.53 -8.71
C THR A 31 -0.38 6.83 -9.66
N ASP A 32 0.05 5.78 -10.33
CA ASP A 32 -0.71 4.97 -11.29
C ASP A 32 -1.20 3.64 -10.70
N GLU A 33 -0.87 3.33 -9.45
CA GLU A 33 -1.23 2.08 -8.77
C GLU A 33 -2.18 2.32 -7.58
N CYS A 34 -2.79 1.25 -7.07
CA CYS A 34 -3.63 1.26 -5.87
C CYS A 34 -3.04 0.28 -4.84
N TYR A 35 -3.08 0.65 -3.56
CA TYR A 35 -2.50 -0.17 -2.49
C TYR A 35 -3.38 -0.26 -1.24
N VAL A 36 -3.26 -1.36 -0.52
CA VAL A 36 -3.81 -1.54 0.83
C VAL A 36 -2.71 -1.37 1.89
N LEU A 37 -2.96 -0.41 2.77
CA LEU A 37 -2.27 0.05 3.97
C LEU A 37 -2.60 -0.70 5.26
N VAL A 38 -1.90 -1.74 5.72
CA VAL A 38 -2.23 -2.39 7.00
C VAL A 38 -1.35 -1.86 8.14
N ALA A 39 -1.90 -0.95 8.96
CA ALA A 39 -1.22 -0.32 10.08
C ALA A 39 -1.72 -0.89 11.42
N ASP A 40 -1.05 -1.95 11.88
CA ASP A 40 -1.40 -2.69 13.11
C ASP A 40 -1.30 -1.83 14.38
N ASP A 41 -0.31 -0.93 14.43
CA ASP A 41 -0.05 -0.04 15.57
C ASP A 41 -1.22 0.92 15.88
N VAL A 42 -1.91 1.39 14.84
CA VAL A 42 -3.10 2.25 14.96
C VAL A 42 -4.40 1.52 14.66
N ARG A 43 -4.35 0.19 14.45
CA ARG A 43 -5.50 -0.69 14.14
C ARG A 43 -6.35 -0.18 12.99
N LYS A 44 -5.70 0.29 11.91
CA LYS A 44 -6.38 0.82 10.73
C LYS A 44 -5.89 0.16 9.47
N VAL A 45 -6.84 0.02 8.54
CA VAL A 45 -6.57 -0.33 7.15
C VAL A 45 -6.87 0.90 6.30
N PHE A 46 -5.92 1.27 5.46
CA PHE A 46 -6.06 2.40 4.54
C PHE A 46 -6.11 1.87 3.11
N LEU A 47 -6.98 2.44 2.29
CA LEU A 47 -6.89 2.29 0.84
C LEU A 47 -6.19 3.53 0.30
N TRP A 48 -5.06 3.34 -0.37
CA TRP A 48 -4.38 4.40 -1.09
C TRP A 48 -4.61 4.22 -2.58
N LYS A 49 -5.18 5.23 -3.23
CA LYS A 49 -5.46 5.22 -4.66
C LYS A 49 -4.61 6.28 -5.34
N GLY A 50 -3.75 5.84 -6.26
CA GLY A 50 -2.99 6.73 -7.11
C GLY A 50 -3.92 7.58 -7.97
N VAL A 51 -3.58 8.87 -8.13
CA VAL A 51 -4.38 9.84 -8.88
C VAL A 51 -4.61 9.45 -10.35
N LYS A 52 -3.74 8.61 -10.93
CA LYS A 52 -3.84 8.08 -12.28
C LYS A 52 -4.26 6.61 -12.32
N SER A 53 -4.50 5.99 -11.17
CA SER A 53 -4.84 4.57 -11.13
C SER A 53 -6.23 4.33 -11.72
N SER A 54 -6.32 3.33 -12.61
CA SER A 54 -7.56 2.88 -13.26
C SER A 54 -8.30 1.81 -12.48
N VAL A 55 -7.70 1.32 -11.39
CA VAL A 55 -8.34 0.49 -10.38
C VAL A 55 -9.11 1.40 -9.40
#